data_AF-A0A4R7Z482-F1
#
_entry.id   AF-A0A4R7Z482-F1
#
_cell.length_a   1.000
_cell.length_b   1.000
_cell.length_c   1.000
_cell.angle_alpha   90.00
_cell.angle_beta   90.00
_cell.angle_gamma   90.00
#
_symmetry.space_group_name_H-M   'P 1'
#
loop_
_entity.id
_entity.type
_entity.pdbx_description
1 polymer ?
#
loop_
_entity_poly.entity_id
_entity_poly.type
_entity_poly.pdbx_seq_one_letter_code
_entity_poly.pdbx_strand_id
1 'polypeptide(L)' 'MIIMAMAVKLFELKRISSGMAAEMVGMDRVSFLFELNQYGVEMISMEPEELASDLENA' A
#
# COMPACT_ATOMS: atom_id res chain seq x y z
N MET A 1 10.60 6.61 13.67
CA MET A 1 9.14 6.35 13.58
C MET A 1 8.40 7.31 12.64
N ILE A 2 8.74 8.60 12.54
CA ILE A 2 8.01 9.57 11.66
C ILE A 2 8.09 9.20 10.16
N ILE A 3 9.25 8.75 9.68
CA ILE A 3 9.47 8.41 8.25
C ILE A 3 8.59 7.22 7.83
N MET A 4 8.37 6.26 8.72
CA MET A 4 7.48 5.12 8.45
C MET A 4 6.03 5.57 8.25
N ALA A 5 5.49 6.38 9.17
CA ALA A 5 4.13 6.90 9.04
C ALA A 5 3.93 7.71 7.74
N MET A 6 4.95 8.48 7.34
CA MET A 6 4.92 9.22 6.07
C MET A 6 4.96 8.29 4.85
N ALA A 7 5.84 7.29 4.84
CA ALA A 7 5.95 6.30 3.76
C ALA A 7 4.63 5.54 3.59
N VAL A 8 4.03 5.09 4.71
CA VAL A 8 2.70 4.47 4.72
C VAL A 8 1.66 5.42 4.13
N LYS A 9 1.61 6.68 4.56
CA LYS A 9 0.58 7.61 4.08
C LYS A 9 0.72 7.93 2.60
N LEU A 10 1.94 8.07 2.11
CA LEU A 10 2.21 8.29 0.68
C LEU A 10 1.85 7.07 -0.17
N PHE A 11 2.09 5.86 0.34
CA PHE A 11 1.68 4.61 -0.30
C PHE A 11 0.15 4.48 -0.33
N GLU A 12 -0.53 4.70 0.79
CA GLU A 12 -2.00 4.65 0.91
C GLU A 12 -2.68 5.62 -0.07
N LEU A 13 -2.11 6.81 -0.25
CA LEU A 13 -2.57 7.82 -1.22
C LEU A 13 -2.15 7.54 -2.67
N LYS A 14 -1.56 6.37 -2.96
CA LYS A 14 -1.04 5.95 -4.27
C LYS A 14 -0.05 6.95 -4.90
N ARG A 15 0.67 7.73 -4.08
CA ARG A 15 1.65 8.73 -4.53
C ARG A 15 3.02 8.12 -4.81
N ILE A 16 3.35 7.04 -4.12
CA ILE A 16 4.58 6.26 -4.29
C ILE A 16 4.23 4.77 -4.32
N SER A 17 5.04 3.98 -5.02
CA SER A 17 4.88 2.52 -5.02
C SER A 17 5.37 1.91 -3.70
N SER A 18 4.99 0.65 -3.42
CA SER A 18 5.52 -0.08 -2.26
C SER A 18 7.03 -0.29 -2.30
N GLY A 19 7.65 -0.32 -3.49
CA GLY A 19 9.11 -0.36 -3.63
C GLY A 19 9.77 0.95 -3.20
N MET A 20 9.23 2.08 -3.66
CA MET A 20 9.73 3.41 -3.30
C MET A 20 9.53 3.71 -1.81
N ALA A 21 8.41 3.28 -1.24
CA ALA A 21 8.14 3.43 0.18
C ALA A 21 9.10 2.59 1.04
N ALA A 22 9.40 1.36 0.61
CA ALA A 22 10.37 0.48 1.27
C ALA A 22 11.80 1.06 1.22
N GLU A 23 12.21 1.59 0.06
CA GLU A 23 13.51 2.27 -0.08
C GLU A 23 13.61 3.50 0.83
N MET A 24 12.53 4.29 0.94
CA MET A 24 12.47 5.47 1.80
C MET A 24 12.70 5.14 3.29
N VAL A 25 12.26 3.97 3.74
CA VAL A 25 12.45 3.51 5.14
C VAL A 25 13.65 2.56 5.30
N GLY A 26 14.40 2.29 4.23
CA GLY A 26 15.61 1.48 4.25
C GLY A 26 15.35 -0.02 4.47
N MET A 27 14.23 -0.55 3.97
CA MET A 27 13.89 -1.98 4.09
C MET A 27 13.48 -2.58 2.75
N ASP A 28 13.36 -3.90 2.69
CA ASP A 28 12.85 -4.58 1.49
C ASP A 28 11.34 -4.40 1.34
N ARG A 29 10.87 -4.55 0.10
CA ARG A 29 9.46 -4.34 -0.26
C ARG A 29 8.50 -5.23 0.53
N VAL A 30 8.87 -6.48 0.80
CA VAL A 30 7.98 -7.43 1.49
C VAL A 30 7.83 -7.03 2.95
N SER A 31 8.94 -6.68 3.61
CA SER A 31 8.90 -6.19 4.99
C SER A 31 8.10 -4.90 5.12
N PHE A 32 8.24 -3.94 4.19
CA PHE A 32 7.41 -2.72 4.20
C PHE A 32 5.91 -3.05 4.08
N LEU A 33 5.55 -3.97 3.20
CA LEU A 33 4.15 -4.35 3.01
C LEU A 33 3.56 -5.07 4.25
N PHE A 34 4.37 -5.81 5.02
CA PHE A 34 3.95 -6.37 6.30
C PHE A 34 3.73 -5.29 7.38
N GLU A 35 4.55 -4.24 7.37
CA GLU A 35 4.42 -3.11 8.31
C GLU A 35 3.10 -2.35 8.16
N LEU A 36 2.48 -2.36 6.96
CA LEU A 36 1.20 -1.68 6.70
C LEU A 36 0.08 -2.09 7.68
N ASN A 37 0.09 -3.35 8.14
CA ASN A 37 -0.90 -3.83 9.10
C ASN A 37 -0.84 -3.07 10.44
N GLN A 38 0.36 -2.67 10.89
CA GLN A 38 0.53 -1.89 12.11
C GLN A 38 -0.05 -0.48 12.01
N TYR A 39 -0.23 0.00 10.78
CA TYR A 39 -0.80 1.31 10.47
C TYR A 39 -2.26 1.22 9.97
N GLY A 40 -2.87 0.03 9.97
CA GLY A 40 -4.24 -0.18 9.52
C GLY A 40 -4.46 0.00 8.01
N VAL A 41 -3.40 -0.11 7.21
CA VAL A 41 -3.47 0.01 5.74
C VAL A 41 -3.48 -1.37 5.12
N GLU A 42 -4.43 -1.63 4.22
CA GLU A 42 -4.50 -2.89 3.49
C GLU A 42 -3.39 -2.97 2.43
N MET A 43 -2.75 -4.15 2.36
CA MET A 43 -1.66 -4.44 1.42
C MET A 43 -2.14 -4.49 -0.04
N ILE A 44 -3.42 -4.82 -0.22
CA ILE A 44 -4.12 -4.96 -1.49
C ILE A 44 -5.43 -4.20 -1.34
N SER A 45 -5.46 -2.95 -1.83
CA SER A 45 -6.73 -2.24 -2.02
C SER A 45 -7.38 -2.87 -3.25
N MET A 46 -8.27 -3.85 -3.07
CA MET A 46 -9.26 -4.15 -4.10
C MET A 46 -10.13 -2.90 -4.18
N GLU A 47 -9.91 -2.09 -5.21
CA GLU A 47 -10.76 -0.92 -5.43
C GLU A 47 -12.19 -1.42 -5.67
N PRO A 48 -13.20 -0.81 -5.04
CA PRO A 48 -14.60 -1.13 -5.35
C PRO A 48 -14.93 -1.02 -6.84
N GLU A 49 -14.22 -0.18 -7.59
CA GLU A 49 -14.34 -0.08 -9.06
C GLU A 49 -13.87 -1.33 -9.83
N GLU A 50 -12.97 -2.17 -9.30
CA GLU A 50 -12.61 -3.45 -9.94
C GLU A 50 -13.74 -4.49 -9.81
N LEU A 51 -14.54 -4.42 -8.73
CA LEU A 51 -15.65 -5.34 -8.50
C LEU A 51 -16.79 -5.17 -9.51
N ALA A 52 -16.95 -3.97 -10.09
CA ALA A 52 -17.98 -3.69 -11.09
C ALA A 52 -17.64 -4.29 -12.46
N SER A 53 -16.34 -4.33 -12.81
CA SER A 53 -15.88 -4.89 -14.08
C SER A 53 -15.92 -6.43 -14.12
N ASP A 54 -15.96 -7.09 -12.95
CA ASP A 54 -16.13 -8.54 -12.85
C ASP A 54 -17.61 -8.97 -12.95
N LEU A 55 -18.57 -8.07 -12.68
CA LEU A 55 -20.00 -8.34 -12.81
C LEU A 55 -20.56 -8.14 -14.23
N GLU A 56 -19.95 -7.28 -15.04
CA GLU A 56 -20.36 -7.06 -16.44
C GLU A 56 -19.91 -8.16 -17.42
N ASN A 57 -18.98 -9.04 -16.99
CA ASN A 57 -18.49 -10.16 -17.79
C ASN A 57 -19.10 -11.53 -17.39
N ALA A 58 -20.18 -11.55 -16.60
CA ALA A 58 -20.89 -12.76 -16.17
C ALA A 58 -22.20 -13.01 -16.95
#